data_AF-A0A318CQD9-F1
#
_entry.id   AF-A0A318CQD9-F1
#
_cell.length_a   1.000
_cell.length_b   1.000
_cell.length_c   1.000
_cell.angle_alpha   90.00
_cell.angle_beta   90.00
_cell.angle_gamma   90.00
#
_symmetry.space_group_name_H-M   'P 1'
#
loop_
_entity.id
_entity.type
_entity.pdbx_description
1 polymer ?
#
loop_
_entity_poly.entity_id
_entity_poly.type
_entity_poly.pdbx_seq_one_letter_code
_entity_poly.pdbx_strand_id
1 'polypeptide(L)' 'MVYKLKYHPDVKRSDLPKIDAKNRDMIKGAIEERLAIQPEAYGKPLRRTLKGYWKLRVVMSRVKLCNVFLMG' A
#
# COMPACT_ATOMS: atom_id res chain seq x y z
N MET A 1 3.41 -17.85 1.91
CA MET A 1 2.41 -17.28 2.83
C MET A 1 1.77 -16.10 2.12
N VAL A 2 0.43 -16.07 2.00
CA VAL A 2 -0.28 -14.99 1.30
C VAL A 2 -0.69 -13.95 2.34
N TYR A 3 -0.09 -12.75 2.29
CA TYR A 3 -0.45 -11.65 3.20
C TYR A 3 -1.84 -11.11 2.86
N LYS A 4 -2.65 -10.79 3.89
CA LYS A 4 -4.00 -10.26 3.67
C LYS A 4 -3.96 -8.75 3.47
N LEU A 5 -4.27 -8.33 2.25
CA LEU A 5 -4.37 -6.93 1.86
C LEU A 5 -5.51 -6.23 2.63
N LYS A 6 -5.17 -5.22 3.44
CA LYS A 6 -6.13 -4.38 4.17
C LYS A 6 -5.77 -2.91 4.03
N TYR A 7 -6.57 -2.18 3.26
CA TYR A 7 -6.41 -0.74 3.13
C TYR A 7 -6.81 -0.02 4.42
N HIS A 8 -5.95 0.89 4.90
CA HIS A 8 -6.30 1.77 6.01
C HIS A 8 -7.36 2.79 5.54
N PRO A 9 -8.35 3.16 6.38
CA PRO A 9 -9.40 4.11 6.02
C PRO A 9 -8.87 5.46 5.54
N ASP A 10 -7.73 5.94 6.05
CA ASP A 10 -7.09 7.17 5.55
C ASP A 10 -6.68 7.10 4.08
N VAL A 11 -6.28 5.92 3.60
CA VAL A 11 -5.96 5.72 2.18
C VAL A 11 -7.22 5.94 1.36
N LYS A 12 -8.33 5.34 1.78
CA LYS A 12 -9.63 5.47 1.12
C LYS A 12 -10.15 6.92 1.14
N ARG A 13 -9.85 7.66 2.21
CA ARG A 13 -10.36 9.02 2.45
C ARG A 13 -9.51 10.14 1.84
N SER A 14 -8.19 9.98 1.78
CA SER A 14 -7.26 11.05 1.39
C SER A 14 -6.46 10.74 0.12
N ASP A 15 -6.08 9.47 -0.07
CA ASP A 15 -5.18 9.05 -1.14
C ASP A 15 -5.97 8.59 -2.38
N LEU A 16 -6.88 7.63 -2.22
CA LEU A 16 -7.75 7.08 -3.27
C LEU A 16 -8.51 8.14 -4.07
N PRO A 17 -9.09 9.20 -3.46
CA PRO A 17 -9.82 10.22 -4.22
C PRO A 17 -8.90 11.03 -5.12
N LYS A 18 -7.60 11.09 -4.80
CA LYS A 18 -6.59 11.75 -5.62
C LYS A 18 -6.09 10.85 -6.74
N ILE A 19 -6.48 9.58 -6.81
CA ILE A 19 -5.92 8.61 -7.75
C ILE A 19 -6.96 8.25 -8.81
N ASP A 20 -6.60 8.43 -10.08
CA ASP A 20 -7.43 8.05 -11.21
C ASP A 20 -7.70 6.54 -11.26
N ALA A 21 -8.77 6.12 -11.93
CA ALA A 21 -9.16 4.71 -12.05
C ALA A 21 -8.00 3.82 -12.55
N LYS A 22 -7.33 4.24 -13.63
CA LYS A 22 -6.17 3.55 -14.19
C LYS A 22 -5.05 3.35 -13.17
N ASN A 23 -4.82 4.36 -12.34
CA ASN A 23 -3.77 4.31 -11.34
C ASN A 23 -4.18 3.42 -10.14
N ARG A 24 -5.46 3.35 -9.79
CA ARG A 24 -5.95 2.45 -8.74
C ARG A 24 -5.69 0.98 -9.09
N ASP A 25 -5.94 0.58 -10.33
CA ASP A 25 -5.69 -0.79 -10.77
C ASP A 25 -4.20 -1.13 -10.79
N MET A 26 -3.35 -0.20 -11.25
CA MET A 26 -1.90 -0.38 -11.18
C MET A 26 -1.38 -0.48 -9.75
N ILE A 27 -1.90 0.33 -8.81
CA ILE A 27 -1.54 0.23 -7.39
C ILE A 27 -1.95 -1.12 -6.85
N LYS A 28 -3.18 -1.55 -7.13
CA LYS A 28 -3.71 -2.83 -6.66
C LYS A 28 -2.83 -3.99 -7.13
N GLY A 29 -2.52 -4.04 -8.42
CA GLY A 29 -1.61 -5.04 -9.00
C GLY A 29 -0.20 -4.98 -8.39
N ALA A 30 0.37 -3.78 -8.24
CA ALA A 30 1.69 -3.64 -7.63
C ALA A 30 1.73 -4.09 -6.15
N ILE A 31 0.64 -3.91 -5.39
CA ILE A 31 0.58 -4.39 -4.01
C ILE A 31 0.41 -5.92 -3.98
N GLU A 32 -0.47 -6.46 -4.83
CA GLU A 32 -0.71 -7.90 -4.94
C GLU A 32 0.55 -8.65 -5.40
N GLU A 33 1.27 -8.16 -6.41
CA GLU A 33 2.51 -8.79 -6.87
C GLU A 33 3.70 -8.57 -5.92
N ARG A 34 3.80 -7.42 -5.25
CA ARG A 34 5.03 -7.10 -4.49
C ARG A 34 4.88 -7.36 -3.00
N LEU A 35 3.87 -6.82 -2.33
CA LEU A 35 3.72 -6.98 -0.88
C LEU A 35 2.98 -8.24 -0.47
N ALA A 36 2.12 -8.82 -1.32
CA ALA A 36 1.58 -10.13 -0.98
C ALA A 36 2.67 -11.23 -1.04
N ILE A 37 3.76 -10.98 -1.76
CA ILE A 37 4.90 -11.89 -1.89
C ILE A 37 5.97 -11.59 -0.82
N GLN A 38 6.52 -10.37 -0.80
CA GLN A 38 7.59 -9.98 0.15
C GLN A 38 7.40 -8.53 0.63
N PRO A 39 6.55 -8.31 1.64
CA PRO A 39 6.34 -6.97 2.19
C PRO A 39 7.59 -6.42 2.88
N GLU A 40 8.50 -7.29 3.34
CA GLU A 40 9.78 -6.90 3.95
C GLU A 40 10.76 -6.28 2.96
N ALA A 41 10.74 -6.74 1.70
CA ALA A 41 11.63 -6.25 0.66
C ALA A 41 11.13 -4.92 0.04
N TYR A 42 9.81 -4.74 -0.04
CA TYR A 42 9.20 -3.61 -0.76
C TYR A 42 8.56 -2.55 0.15
N GLY A 43 8.30 -2.88 1.42
CA GLY A 43 7.69 -2.00 2.39
C GLY A 43 8.61 -1.63 3.54
N LYS A 44 8.21 -0.64 4.34
CA LYS A 44 8.81 -0.38 5.65
C LYS A 44 7.85 -0.83 6.74
N PRO A 45 8.31 -1.58 7.76
CA PRO A 45 7.47 -1.96 8.87
C PRO A 45 7.12 -0.71 9.68
N LEU A 46 5.83 -0.54 9.98
CA LEU A 46 5.38 0.52 10.84
C LEU A 46 5.65 0.18 12.32
N ARG A 47 5.90 1.20 13.12
CA ARG A 47 6.22 1.09 14.54
C ARG A 47 5.03 1.52 15.41
N ARG A 48 5.13 1.25 16.71
CA ARG A 48 4.14 1.63 17.74
C ARG A 48 2.78 0.95 17.52
N THR A 49 1.69 1.73 17.42
CA THR A 49 0.30 1.25 17.32
C THR A 49 0.01 0.53 16.01
N LEU A 50 0.88 0.68 15.01
CA LEU A 50 0.79 0.04 13.70
C LEU A 50 1.80 -1.10 13.53
N LYS A 51 2.31 -1.67 14.63
CA LYS A 51 3.19 -2.83 14.60
C LYS A 51 2.47 -4.01 13.95
N GLY A 52 3.09 -4.65 12.96
CA GLY A 52 2.47 -5.68 12.12
C GLY A 52 1.90 -5.14 10.79
N TYR A 53 1.87 -3.81 10.62
CA TYR A 53 1.55 -3.19 9.34
C TYR A 53 2.80 -2.82 8.54
N TRP A 54 2.66 -2.91 7.22
CA TRP A 54 3.69 -2.55 6.26
C TRP A 54 3.29 -1.34 5.45
N LYS A 55 4.19 -0.35 5.34
CA LYS A 55 4.01 0.84 4.50
C LYS A 55 4.71 0.65 3.16
N LEU A 56 3.94 0.54 2.08
CA LEU A 56 4.49 0.66 0.72
C LEU A 56 4.50 2.13 0.30
N ARG A 57 5.59 2.56 -0.34
CA ARG A 57 5.66 3.86 -1.02
C ARG A 57 5.55 3.61 -2.53
N VAL A 58 4.35 3.79 -3.09
CA VAL A 58 4.18 3.79 -4.55
C VAL A 58 4.33 5.21 -5.03
N VAL A 59 5.32 5.45 -5.88
CA VAL A 59 5.45 6.72 -6.60
C VAL A 59 4.79 6.51 -7.96
N MET A 60 3.62 7.10 -8.14
CA MET A 60 2.96 7.13 -9.44
C MET A 60 3.18 8.48 -10.08
N SER A 61 3.77 8.48 -11.29
CA SER A 61 3.94 9.64 -12.16
C SER A 61 4.16 10.97 -11.40
N ARG A 62 5.42 11.20 -11.02
CA ARG A 62 5.99 12.48 -10.53
C ARG A 62 5.49 13.10 -9.22
N VAL A 63 4.29 12.83 -8.68
CA VAL A 63 3.83 13.61 -7.48
C VAL A 63 2.99 12.86 -6.45
N LYS A 64 2.38 11.70 -6.76
CA LYS A 64 1.46 11.04 -5.81
C LYS A 64 2.15 9.92 -5.03
N LEU A 65 2.21 10.12 -3.72
CA LEU A 65 2.73 9.21 -2.71
C LEU A 65 1.58 8.49 -2.03
N CYS A 66 1.30 7.25 -2.43
CA CYS A 66 0.28 6.45 -1.76
C CYS A 66 0.88 5.69 -0.60
N ASN A 67 0.32 5.88 0.59
CA ASN A 67 0.63 5.04 1.75
C ASN A 67 -0.29 3.82 1.71
N VAL A 68 0.24 2.64 1.42
CA VAL A 68 -0.55 1.39 1.48
C VAL A 68 -0.17 0.65 2.75
N PHE A 69 -1.17 0.06 3.42
CA PHE A 69 -1.01 -0.75 4.63
C PHE A 69 -1.34 -2.21 4.30
N LEU A 70 -0.57 -3.17 4.80
CA LEU A 70 -0.93 -4.60 4.79
C LEU A 70 -0.79 -5.19 6.18
N MET A 71 -1.66 -6.12 6.52
CA MET A 71 -1.64 -6.87 7.78
C MET A 71 -1.16 -8.30 7.49
N GLY A 72 -0.08 -8.71 8.17
CA GLY A 72 0.39 -10.10 8.21
C GLY A 72 -0.29 -10.89 9.30
#